data_AF-A0AAV9Z3M1-F1
#
_entry.id   AF-A0AAV9Z3M1-F1
#
_cell.length_a   1.000
_cell.length_b   1.000
_cell.length_c   1.000
_cell.angle_alpha   90.00
_cell.angle_beta   90.00
_cell.angle_gamma   90.00
#
_symmetry.space_group_name_H-M   'P 1'
#
loop_
_entity.id
_entity.type
_entity.pdbx_description
1 polymer ?
#
loop_
_entity_poly.entity_id
_entity_poly.type
_entity_poly.pdbx_seq_one_letter_code
_entity_poly.pdbx_strand_id
1 'polypeptide(L)'
;PIYRIPNEVLCHIFGFTIWNSVRRFDGKWVEVAPWRLIHVCQTWRSAGRGYPRLWSYVTIWFDGDHDVASLPECYPLPALKAQIQLAYPTPLDVKIGFGDRPVEDLPHMKLLLDLVIRHSCRWGRLSLRWSRNTSELCVLSCIRGRLNQLHSIFLDANGPYGSWEPEEWPSELTDLFADTPCLQKAFITDITLWAPSPYISAPWSQLTHLRIYAVSRFLLHCLRNTVNLVECAFWEREITDDSEPTNPCENITLSSLRRLSFTSYLDNGPSCIQYLHAPNLEYLY
;
A
#
# COMPACT_ATOMS: atom_id res chain seq x y z
N PRO A 1 10.54 25.84 28.63
CA PRO A 1 9.29 25.09 28.92
C PRO A 1 8.49 24.83 27.63
N ILE A 2 8.16 23.56 27.34
CA ILE A 2 7.39 23.13 26.15
C ILE A 2 6.03 23.85 26.01
N TYR A 3 5.51 24.42 27.10
CA TYR A 3 4.22 25.12 27.16
C TYR A 3 4.14 26.43 26.35
N ARG A 4 5.25 26.92 25.77
CA ARG A 4 5.25 28.14 24.93
C ARG A 4 5.31 27.85 23.43
N ILE A 5 5.29 26.57 23.04
CA ILE A 5 5.34 26.19 21.63
C ILE A 5 3.95 26.46 21.01
N PRO A 6 3.88 27.21 19.90
CA PRO A 6 2.62 27.42 19.17
C PRO A 6 2.00 26.10 18.71
N ASN A 7 0.67 26.05 18.59
CA ASN A 7 -0.04 24.83 18.19
C ASN A 7 0.42 24.34 16.81
N GLU A 8 0.76 25.23 15.89
CA GLU A 8 1.23 24.92 14.55
C GLU A 8 2.53 24.12 14.59
N VAL A 9 3.45 24.49 15.49
CA VAL A 9 4.72 23.79 15.69
C VAL A 9 4.49 22.45 16.36
N LEU A 10 3.57 22.36 17.33
CA LEU A 10 3.17 21.07 17.92
C LEU A 10 2.55 20.13 16.87
N CYS A 11 1.66 20.63 16.02
CA CYS A 11 1.07 19.87 14.93
C CYS A 11 2.13 19.40 13.92
N HIS A 12 3.12 20.25 13.63
CA HIS A 12 4.25 19.85 12.78
C HIS A 12 5.07 18.72 13.41
N ILE A 13 5.35 18.81 14.72
CA ILE A 13 6.03 17.74 15.48
C ILE A 13 5.19 16.44 15.45
N PHE A 14 3.88 16.53 15.69
CA PHE A 14 2.98 15.38 15.61
C PHE A 14 2.95 14.76 14.19
N GLY A 15 3.18 15.55 13.15
CA GLY A 15 3.32 15.06 11.78
C GLY A 15 4.41 13.99 11.62
N PHE A 16 5.51 14.09 12.38
CA PHE A 16 6.60 13.11 12.35
C PHE A 16 6.26 11.78 13.04
N THR A 17 5.18 11.71 13.83
CA THR A 17 4.79 10.49 14.54
C THR A 17 3.80 9.62 13.78
N ILE A 18 3.18 10.16 12.71
CA ILE A 18 2.08 9.50 11.96
C ILE A 18 2.46 8.12 11.43
N TRP A 19 3.72 7.94 11.02
CA TRP A 19 4.21 6.71 10.38
C TRP A 19 4.48 5.55 11.37
N ASN A 20 4.26 5.78 12.67
CA ASN A 20 4.58 4.84 13.75
C ASN A 20 3.37 4.53 14.64
N SER A 21 2.15 4.49 14.08
CA SER A 21 0.91 4.40 14.88
C SER A 21 0.83 3.14 15.75
N VAL A 22 1.40 2.01 15.30
CA VAL A 22 1.44 0.76 16.06
C VAL A 22 2.87 0.23 16.07
N ARG A 23 3.39 -0.10 17.26
CA ARG A 23 4.71 -0.73 17.43
C ARG A 23 4.61 -1.99 18.27
N ARG A 24 5.42 -2.99 17.94
CA ARG A 24 5.59 -4.16 18.80
C ARG A 24 6.61 -3.83 19.88
N PHE A 25 6.21 -3.94 21.14
CA PHE A 25 7.05 -3.79 22.32
C PHE A 25 6.85 -5.01 23.20
N ASP A 26 7.90 -5.80 23.41
CA ASP A 26 7.86 -7.03 24.21
C ASP A 26 6.77 -8.01 23.75
N GLY A 27 6.72 -8.26 22.44
CA GLY A 27 5.71 -9.13 21.82
C GLY A 27 4.30 -8.52 21.72
N LYS A 28 4.01 -7.38 22.37
CA LYS A 28 2.70 -6.73 22.38
C LYS A 28 2.64 -5.55 21.44
N TRP A 29 1.52 -5.42 20.73
CA TRP A 29 1.27 -4.24 19.91
C TRP A 29 0.80 -3.08 20.79
N VAL A 30 1.43 -1.94 20.59
CA VAL A 30 1.22 -0.74 21.37
C VAL A 30 0.89 0.41 20.42
N GLU A 31 -0.28 1.00 20.61
CA GLU A 31 -0.64 2.25 19.95
C GLU A 31 0.28 3.38 20.46
N VAL A 32 1.05 3.99 19.56
CA VAL A 32 2.00 5.06 19.92
C VAL A 32 1.42 6.43 19.61
N ALA A 33 0.77 6.60 18.47
CA ALA A 33 0.12 7.82 18.03
C ALA A 33 -1.14 7.43 17.22
N PRO A 34 -2.22 8.21 17.23
CA PRO A 34 -2.33 9.57 17.79
C PRO A 34 -2.74 9.63 19.27
N TRP A 35 -3.24 8.55 19.85
CA TRP A 35 -3.87 8.55 21.18
C TRP A 35 -2.93 8.96 22.31
N ARG A 36 -1.71 8.42 22.40
CA ARG A 36 -0.80 8.79 23.51
C ARG A 36 -0.43 10.26 23.53
N LEU A 37 -0.30 10.90 22.36
CA LEU A 37 0.05 12.31 22.26
C LEU A 37 -0.99 13.20 22.94
N ILE A 38 -2.27 12.87 22.78
CA ILE A 38 -3.35 13.66 23.37
C ILE A 38 -3.58 13.40 24.87
N HIS A 39 -2.84 12.46 25.45
CA HIS A 39 -2.85 12.17 26.89
C HIS A 39 -1.73 12.88 27.66
N VAL A 40 -0.78 13.53 26.99
CA VAL A 40 0.35 14.22 27.65
C VAL A 40 -0.10 15.42 28.49
N CYS A 41 -0.79 16.39 27.89
CA CYS A 41 -1.33 17.55 28.60
C CYS A 41 -2.51 18.18 27.83
N GLN A 42 -3.21 19.15 28.43
CA GLN A 42 -4.36 19.80 27.80
C GLN A 42 -4.01 20.51 26.49
N THR A 43 -2.86 21.18 26.41
CA THR A 43 -2.39 21.86 25.21
C THR A 43 -2.17 20.87 24.06
N TRP A 44 -1.50 19.74 24.32
CA TRP A 44 -1.26 18.70 23.31
C TRP A 44 -2.55 18.04 22.86
N ARG A 45 -3.48 17.81 23.79
CA ARG A 45 -4.82 17.32 23.46
C ARG A 45 -5.57 18.27 22.53
N SER A 46 -5.54 19.57 22.82
CA SER A 46 -6.21 20.59 22.00
C SER A 46 -5.57 20.67 20.61
N ALA A 47 -4.23 20.76 20.53
CA ALA A 47 -3.51 20.77 19.27
C ALA A 47 -3.75 19.50 18.44
N GLY A 48 -3.64 18.32 19.05
CA GLY A 48 -3.82 17.04 18.38
C GLY A 48 -5.24 16.85 17.86
N ARG A 49 -6.27 17.21 18.63
CA ARG A 49 -7.68 17.15 18.17
C ARG A 49 -7.96 18.14 17.04
N GLY A 50 -7.29 19.30 17.04
CA GLY A 50 -7.41 20.31 16.00
C GLY A 50 -6.61 20.02 14.72
N TYR A 51 -5.92 18.87 14.65
CA TYR A 51 -5.06 18.52 13.52
C TYR A 51 -5.52 17.22 12.84
N PRO A 52 -6.49 17.29 11.90
CA PRO A 52 -7.10 16.10 11.29
C PRO A 52 -6.10 15.12 10.64
N ARG A 53 -5.01 15.63 10.06
CA ARG A 53 -3.96 14.80 9.45
C ARG A 53 -3.28 13.85 10.43
N LEU A 54 -3.27 14.16 11.73
CA LEU A 54 -2.77 13.24 12.75
C LEU A 54 -3.60 11.96 12.86
N TRP A 55 -4.88 12.03 12.50
CA TRP A 55 -5.86 10.94 12.64
C TRP A 55 -6.10 10.20 11.33
N SER A 56 -5.56 10.70 10.21
CA SER A 56 -5.85 10.17 8.86
C SER A 56 -5.21 8.81 8.58
N TYR A 57 -4.23 8.39 9.38
CA TYR A 57 -3.53 7.13 9.18
C TYR A 57 -4.20 5.98 9.94
N VAL A 58 -4.88 5.11 9.21
CA VAL A 58 -5.62 3.96 9.75
C VAL A 58 -4.86 2.70 9.40
N THR A 59 -4.64 1.83 10.39
CA THR A 59 -3.93 0.56 10.19
C THR A 59 -4.72 -0.57 10.82
N ILE A 60 -4.93 -1.63 10.06
CA ILE A 60 -5.52 -2.87 10.51
C ILE A 60 -4.60 -4.01 10.07
N TRP A 61 -4.08 -4.77 11.02
CA TRP A 61 -3.25 -5.95 10.77
C TRP A 61 -3.95 -7.19 11.29
N PHE A 62 -4.02 -8.20 10.43
CA PHE A 62 -4.54 -9.53 10.68
C PHE A 62 -3.40 -10.55 10.70
N ASP A 63 -2.28 -10.25 11.37
CA ASP A 63 -1.23 -11.26 11.49
C ASP A 63 -1.67 -12.40 12.44
N GLY A 64 -1.26 -13.63 12.12
CA GLY A 64 -1.57 -14.80 12.94
C GLY A 64 -0.87 -14.83 14.29
N ASP A 65 -0.05 -13.81 14.60
CA ASP A 65 0.66 -13.62 15.85
C ASP A 65 -0.24 -13.00 16.94
N HIS A 66 -1.35 -12.35 16.57
CA HIS A 66 -2.32 -11.86 17.53
C HIS A 66 -3.06 -13.02 18.20
N ASP A 67 -3.10 -13.01 19.54
CA ASP A 67 -4.15 -13.75 20.24
C ASP A 67 -5.49 -13.13 19.84
N VAL A 68 -6.35 -13.92 19.21
CA VAL A 68 -7.68 -13.51 18.74
C VAL A 68 -8.47 -12.84 19.85
N ALA A 69 -8.30 -13.32 21.09
CA ALA A 69 -8.95 -12.74 22.27
C ALA A 69 -8.50 -11.30 22.57
N SER A 70 -7.30 -10.90 22.16
CA SER A 70 -6.73 -9.56 22.39
C SER A 70 -7.11 -8.53 21.32
N LEU A 71 -7.67 -8.95 20.18
CA LEU A 71 -8.01 -8.06 19.07
C LEU A 71 -8.95 -6.89 19.48
N PRO A 72 -9.97 -7.07 20.33
CA PRO A 72 -10.80 -5.97 20.80
C PRO A 72 -10.05 -4.92 21.62
N GLU A 73 -9.01 -5.33 22.34
CA GLU A 73 -8.16 -4.44 23.14
C GLU A 73 -7.14 -3.70 22.26
N CYS A 74 -6.57 -4.38 21.26
CA CYS A 74 -5.62 -3.78 20.32
C CYS A 74 -6.30 -2.82 19.34
N TYR A 75 -7.54 -3.13 18.93
CA TYR A 75 -8.30 -2.34 17.96
C TYR A 75 -9.72 -2.06 18.48
N PRO A 76 -9.88 -1.17 19.47
CA PRO A 76 -11.18 -0.84 19.99
C PRO A 76 -12.01 -0.10 18.94
N LEU A 77 -13.11 -0.71 18.50
CA LEU A 77 -14.01 -0.15 17.48
C LEU A 77 -14.46 1.30 17.78
N PRO A 78 -14.79 1.70 19.03
CA PRO A 78 -15.12 3.09 19.35
C PRO A 78 -13.96 4.06 19.10
N ALA A 79 -12.71 3.65 19.37
CA ALA A 79 -11.54 4.47 19.11
C ALA A 79 -11.31 4.64 17.62
N LEU A 80 -11.37 3.56 16.83
CA LEU A 80 -11.27 3.64 15.37
C LEU A 80 -12.33 4.56 14.77
N LYS A 81 -13.58 4.46 15.24
CA LYS A 81 -14.66 5.36 14.83
C LYS A 81 -14.36 6.82 15.16
N ALA A 82 -13.91 7.11 16.38
CA ALA A 82 -13.54 8.46 16.79
C ALA A 82 -12.35 9.00 15.97
N GLN A 83 -11.36 8.16 15.66
CA GLN A 83 -10.23 8.50 14.82
C GLN A 83 -10.67 8.90 13.40
N ILE A 84 -11.52 8.09 12.74
CA ILE A 84 -12.02 8.41 11.39
C ILE A 84 -12.83 9.71 11.37
N GLN A 85 -13.56 9.99 12.45
CA GLN A 85 -14.30 11.25 12.62
C GLN A 85 -13.34 12.45 12.77
N LEU A 86 -12.31 12.33 13.62
CA LEU A 86 -11.31 13.37 13.81
C LEU A 86 -10.45 13.62 12.56
N ALA A 87 -10.31 12.62 11.69
CA ALA A 87 -9.61 12.76 10.43
C ALA A 87 -10.35 13.63 9.39
N TYR A 88 -11.66 13.82 9.53
CA TYR A 88 -12.45 14.60 8.56
C TYR A 88 -12.02 16.08 8.54
N PRO A 89 -11.92 16.73 7.36
CA PRO A 89 -12.23 16.24 6.00
C PRO A 89 -11.06 15.59 5.25
N THR A 90 -9.93 15.33 5.92
CA THR A 90 -8.69 14.83 5.29
C THR A 90 -8.91 13.45 4.64
N PRO A 91 -8.26 13.17 3.50
CA PRO A 91 -8.17 11.81 2.97
C PRO A 91 -7.54 10.85 3.98
N LEU A 92 -7.92 9.58 3.93
CA LEU A 92 -7.40 8.53 4.79
C LEU A 92 -6.21 7.82 4.11
N ASP A 93 -5.16 7.59 4.88
CA ASP A 93 -4.06 6.70 4.54
C ASP A 93 -4.33 5.37 5.22
N VAL A 94 -4.75 4.37 4.45
CA VAL A 94 -5.26 3.10 4.97
C VAL A 94 -4.25 2.00 4.72
N LYS A 95 -3.87 1.28 5.77
CA LYS A 95 -3.04 0.07 5.71
C LYS A 95 -3.83 -1.12 6.21
N ILE A 96 -3.97 -2.14 5.37
CA ILE A 96 -4.67 -3.39 5.66
C ILE A 96 -3.70 -4.52 5.37
N GLY A 97 -3.48 -5.39 6.36
CA GLY A 97 -2.62 -6.56 6.19
C GLY A 97 -3.33 -7.84 6.57
N PHE A 98 -3.40 -8.80 5.65
CA PHE A 98 -3.97 -10.13 5.85
C PHE A 98 -2.86 -11.13 6.19
N GLY A 99 -3.04 -11.88 7.28
CA GLY A 99 -2.15 -12.97 7.68
C GLY A 99 -2.67 -14.31 7.17
N ASP A 100 -2.22 -15.42 7.76
CA ASP A 100 -2.57 -16.76 7.28
C ASP A 100 -3.92 -17.28 7.83
N ARG A 101 -4.62 -16.50 8.66
CA ARG A 101 -5.87 -16.93 9.31
C ARG A 101 -7.10 -16.35 8.58
N PRO A 102 -8.10 -17.19 8.23
CA PRO A 102 -9.34 -16.74 7.61
C PRO A 102 -10.03 -15.60 8.38
N VAL A 103 -10.51 -14.58 7.66
CA VAL A 103 -11.28 -13.47 8.25
C VAL A 103 -12.60 -13.96 8.86
N GLU A 104 -13.20 -15.05 8.34
CA GLU A 104 -14.45 -15.60 8.91
C GLU A 104 -14.30 -16.02 10.37
N ASP A 105 -13.09 -16.41 10.78
CA ASP A 105 -12.81 -16.83 12.15
C ASP A 105 -12.70 -15.63 13.11
N LEU A 106 -12.78 -14.39 12.60
CA LEU A 106 -12.50 -13.17 13.34
C LEU A 106 -13.64 -12.12 13.22
N PRO A 107 -14.80 -12.31 13.91
CA PRO A 107 -15.96 -11.40 13.80
C PRO A 107 -15.64 -9.93 14.09
N HIS A 108 -14.73 -9.67 15.04
CA HIS A 108 -14.29 -8.31 15.37
C HIS A 108 -13.57 -7.64 14.19
N MET A 109 -12.80 -8.40 13.41
CA MET A 109 -12.08 -7.90 12.25
C MET A 109 -13.02 -7.47 11.13
N LYS A 110 -14.07 -8.26 10.90
CA LYS A 110 -15.13 -7.89 9.95
C LYS A 110 -15.74 -6.53 10.30
N LEU A 111 -16.01 -6.27 11.59
CA LEU A 111 -16.54 -4.98 12.04
C LEU A 111 -15.58 -3.81 11.80
N LEU A 112 -14.27 -4.01 12.00
CA LEU A 112 -13.25 -2.99 11.72
C LEU A 112 -13.15 -2.72 10.22
N LEU A 113 -13.08 -3.77 9.40
CA LEU A 113 -13.03 -3.66 7.94
C LEU A 113 -14.25 -2.95 7.41
N ASP A 114 -15.45 -3.38 7.80
CA ASP A 114 -16.72 -2.75 7.40
C ASP A 114 -16.76 -1.26 7.77
N LEU A 115 -16.19 -0.89 8.92
CA LEU A 115 -16.07 0.52 9.31
C LEU A 115 -15.13 1.29 8.38
N VAL A 116 -13.94 0.78 8.07
CA VAL A 116 -12.97 1.49 7.22
C VAL A 116 -13.40 1.54 5.76
N ILE A 117 -13.94 0.45 5.23
CA ILE A 117 -14.48 0.29 3.87
C ILE A 117 -15.61 1.27 3.59
N ARG A 118 -16.48 1.54 4.57
CA ARG A 118 -17.55 2.55 4.46
C ARG A 118 -17.03 3.96 4.16
N HIS A 119 -15.75 4.23 4.42
CA HIS A 119 -15.10 5.50 4.15
C HIS A 119 -14.12 5.45 2.96
N SER A 120 -14.22 4.43 2.10
CA SER A 120 -13.38 4.23 0.90
C SER A 120 -13.33 5.43 -0.06
N CYS A 121 -14.40 6.23 -0.14
CA CYS A 121 -14.41 7.46 -0.94
C CYS A 121 -13.44 8.55 -0.51
N ARG A 122 -12.89 8.43 0.69
CA ARG A 122 -11.89 9.35 1.24
C ARG A 122 -10.49 8.75 1.21
N TRP A 123 -10.28 7.54 0.71
CA TRP A 123 -8.93 6.95 0.76
C TRP A 123 -8.02 7.68 -0.22
N GLY A 124 -6.94 8.26 0.31
CA GLY A 124 -5.88 8.91 -0.49
C GLY A 124 -4.74 7.94 -0.79
N ARG A 125 -4.42 7.08 0.17
CA ARG A 125 -3.40 6.03 0.02
C ARG A 125 -3.93 4.71 0.56
N LEU A 126 -3.64 3.64 -0.16
CA LEU A 126 -3.96 2.29 0.25
C LEU A 126 -2.69 1.44 0.27
N SER A 127 -2.43 0.79 1.39
CA SER A 127 -1.41 -0.24 1.52
C SER A 127 -2.10 -1.55 1.82
N LEU A 128 -2.07 -2.49 0.88
CA LEU A 128 -2.54 -3.86 1.05
C LEU A 128 -1.34 -4.76 1.19
N ARG A 129 -1.33 -5.55 2.25
CA ARG A 129 -0.41 -6.66 2.41
C ARG A 129 -1.22 -7.93 2.59
N TRP A 130 -0.83 -9.03 1.98
CA TRP A 130 -1.52 -10.30 2.18
C TRP A 130 -0.53 -11.46 2.18
N SER A 131 -1.00 -12.59 2.71
CA SER A 131 -0.26 -13.85 2.79
C SER A 131 -0.76 -14.81 1.70
N ARG A 132 -0.65 -16.11 1.93
CA ARG A 132 -1.14 -17.14 1.02
C ARG A 132 -2.62 -16.91 0.68
N ASN A 133 -3.51 -16.79 1.66
CA ASN A 133 -4.95 -16.77 1.39
C ASN A 133 -5.46 -15.46 0.78
N THR A 134 -5.73 -15.48 -0.53
CA THR A 134 -6.24 -14.31 -1.25
C THR A 134 -7.76 -14.12 -1.16
N SER A 135 -8.51 -15.15 -0.73
CA SER A 135 -9.98 -15.07 -0.64
C SER A 135 -10.48 -13.99 0.33
N GLU A 136 -9.67 -13.66 1.34
CA GLU A 136 -9.97 -12.61 2.32
C GLU A 136 -10.00 -11.22 1.68
N LEU A 137 -9.25 -11.02 0.60
CA LEU A 137 -9.23 -9.77 -0.14
C LEU A 137 -10.57 -9.50 -0.83
N CYS A 138 -11.40 -10.52 -1.08
CA CYS A 138 -12.70 -10.37 -1.73
C CYS A 138 -13.65 -9.41 -0.98
N VAL A 139 -13.44 -9.19 0.32
CA VAL A 139 -14.16 -8.15 1.09
C VAL A 139 -13.97 -6.75 0.48
N LEU A 140 -12.85 -6.50 -0.19
CA LEU A 140 -12.54 -5.22 -0.84
C LEU A 140 -13.32 -5.02 -2.13
N SER A 141 -13.91 -6.06 -2.73
CA SER A 141 -14.70 -5.91 -3.97
C SER A 141 -15.81 -4.85 -3.86
N CYS A 142 -16.35 -4.63 -2.66
CA CYS A 142 -17.40 -3.66 -2.39
C CYS A 142 -16.96 -2.17 -2.46
N ILE A 143 -15.66 -1.88 -2.58
CA ILE A 143 -15.14 -0.51 -2.77
C ILE A 143 -14.91 -0.15 -4.24
N ARG A 144 -15.17 -1.07 -5.18
CA ARG A 144 -15.11 -0.81 -6.62
C ARG A 144 -15.92 0.45 -6.98
N GLY A 145 -15.33 1.32 -7.80
CA GLY A 145 -15.94 2.59 -8.20
C GLY A 145 -16.03 3.65 -7.09
N ARG A 146 -15.50 3.41 -5.89
CA ARG A 146 -15.53 4.38 -4.77
C ARG A 146 -14.19 5.06 -4.52
N LEU A 147 -13.11 4.68 -5.19
CA LEU A 147 -11.74 5.11 -4.88
C LEU A 147 -11.33 6.43 -5.56
N ASN A 148 -12.24 7.41 -5.56
CA ASN A 148 -12.09 8.66 -6.33
C ASN A 148 -10.95 9.57 -5.87
N GLN A 149 -10.52 9.46 -4.61
CA GLN A 149 -9.42 10.24 -4.04
C GLN A 149 -8.09 9.47 -4.00
N LEU A 150 -8.10 8.19 -4.40
CA LEU A 150 -6.95 7.31 -4.25
C LEU A 150 -5.87 7.73 -5.24
N HIS A 151 -4.73 8.17 -4.71
CA HIS A 151 -3.61 8.66 -5.50
C HIS A 151 -2.34 7.81 -5.34
N SER A 152 -2.32 6.87 -4.40
CA SER A 152 -1.20 5.97 -4.16
C SER A 152 -1.67 4.59 -3.72
N ILE A 153 -1.12 3.54 -4.34
CA ILE A 153 -1.27 2.16 -3.88
C ILE A 153 0.07 1.55 -3.52
N PHE A 154 0.07 0.73 -2.47
CA PHE A 154 1.15 -0.17 -2.11
C PHE A 154 0.55 -1.57 -1.98
N LEU A 155 1.00 -2.50 -2.80
CA LEU A 155 0.51 -3.87 -2.87
C LEU A 155 1.67 -4.81 -2.58
N ASP A 156 1.54 -5.65 -1.56
CA ASP A 156 2.60 -6.53 -1.09
C ASP A 156 2.07 -7.94 -0.83
N ALA A 157 2.45 -8.88 -1.70
CA ALA A 157 2.10 -10.29 -1.57
C ALA A 157 3.09 -11.08 -0.70
N ASN A 158 4.18 -10.46 -0.25
CA ASN A 158 5.07 -11.09 0.72
C ASN A 158 4.43 -10.95 2.10
N GLY A 159 3.65 -11.96 2.48
CA GLY A 159 3.20 -12.14 3.86
C GLY A 159 4.37 -12.00 4.86
N PRO A 160 4.09 -11.75 6.15
CA PRO A 160 5.12 -11.47 7.16
C PRO A 160 6.22 -12.54 7.29
N TYR A 161 5.97 -13.76 6.81
CA TYR A 161 6.86 -14.92 6.98
C TYR A 161 7.65 -15.32 5.71
N GLY A 162 7.61 -14.52 4.64
CA GLY A 162 8.47 -14.71 3.46
C GLY A 162 8.33 -16.07 2.79
N SER A 163 7.14 -16.69 2.84
CA SER A 163 6.93 -17.99 2.20
C SER A 163 6.93 -17.88 0.67
N TRP A 164 7.71 -18.76 0.05
CA TRP A 164 8.13 -18.72 -1.35
C TRP A 164 7.11 -19.18 -2.39
N GLU A 165 5.89 -19.53 -1.97
CA GLU A 165 4.80 -19.95 -2.87
C GLU A 165 3.70 -18.88 -2.88
N PRO A 166 3.86 -17.87 -3.73
CA PRO A 166 2.90 -16.80 -3.90
C PRO A 166 1.62 -17.29 -4.59
N GLU A 167 0.47 -16.96 -4.00
CA GLU A 167 -0.84 -17.17 -4.62
C GLU A 167 -1.16 -16.07 -5.65
N GLU A 168 -2.01 -16.43 -6.61
CA GLU A 168 -2.48 -15.53 -7.65
C GLU A 168 -3.34 -14.40 -7.08
N TRP A 169 -3.22 -13.20 -7.66
CA TRP A 169 -4.13 -12.10 -7.34
C TRP A 169 -5.59 -12.52 -7.61
N PRO A 170 -6.53 -12.28 -6.67
CA PRO A 170 -7.91 -12.73 -6.86
C PRO A 170 -8.53 -12.09 -8.10
N SER A 171 -9.13 -12.92 -8.95
CA SER A 171 -9.77 -12.49 -10.20
C SER A 171 -10.87 -11.45 -9.97
N GLU A 172 -11.54 -11.50 -8.82
CA GLU A 172 -12.60 -10.62 -8.36
C GLU A 172 -12.10 -9.19 -8.11
N LEU A 173 -10.80 -9.01 -7.88
CA LEU A 173 -10.17 -7.72 -7.60
C LEU A 173 -9.35 -7.19 -8.76
N THR A 174 -9.36 -7.89 -9.91
CA THR A 174 -8.64 -7.46 -11.11
C THR A 174 -8.98 -6.01 -11.48
N ASP A 175 -10.25 -5.62 -11.40
CA ASP A 175 -10.75 -4.29 -11.75
C ASP A 175 -10.96 -3.36 -10.55
N LEU A 176 -10.46 -3.74 -9.37
CA LEU A 176 -10.62 -2.97 -8.13
C LEU A 176 -10.15 -1.51 -8.30
N PHE A 177 -9.07 -1.31 -9.05
CA PHE A 177 -8.44 -0.01 -9.28
C PHE A 177 -8.77 0.61 -10.64
N ALA A 178 -9.64 0.01 -11.45
CA ALA A 178 -9.93 0.50 -12.79
C ALA A 178 -10.47 1.95 -12.77
N ASP A 179 -11.35 2.25 -11.81
CA ASP A 179 -11.99 3.56 -11.63
C ASP A 179 -11.27 4.42 -10.57
N THR A 180 -9.94 4.60 -10.70
CA THR A 180 -9.13 5.42 -9.78
C THR A 180 -8.54 6.65 -10.47
N PRO A 181 -9.35 7.68 -10.79
CA PRO A 181 -8.93 8.80 -11.66
C PRO A 181 -7.80 9.66 -11.09
N CYS A 182 -7.51 9.55 -9.78
CA CYS A 182 -6.43 10.29 -9.12
C CYS A 182 -5.15 9.47 -8.92
N LEU A 183 -5.12 8.19 -9.32
CA LEU A 183 -3.99 7.29 -9.07
C LEU A 183 -2.72 7.76 -9.79
N GLN A 184 -1.69 8.12 -9.02
CA GLN A 184 -0.42 8.64 -9.54
C GLN A 184 0.78 7.77 -9.18
N LYS A 185 0.66 6.97 -8.12
CA LYS A 185 1.78 6.19 -7.57
C LYS A 185 1.36 4.74 -7.34
N ALA A 186 2.19 3.81 -7.82
CA ALA A 186 2.03 2.40 -7.55
C ALA A 186 3.34 1.82 -7.02
N PHE A 187 3.24 1.08 -5.92
CA PHE A 187 4.32 0.33 -5.32
C PHE A 187 3.84 -1.11 -5.25
N ILE A 188 4.47 -2.02 -5.96
CA ILE A 188 4.02 -3.39 -6.11
C ILE A 188 5.18 -4.30 -5.76
N THR A 189 5.03 -5.13 -4.74
CA THR A 189 6.05 -6.06 -4.31
C THR A 189 5.52 -7.48 -4.30
N ASP A 190 6.34 -8.38 -4.84
CA ASP A 190 6.18 -9.83 -4.70
C ASP A 190 4.91 -10.44 -5.27
N ILE A 191 4.19 -9.70 -6.11
CA ILE A 191 3.11 -10.25 -6.92
C ILE A 191 3.75 -11.04 -8.06
N THR A 192 3.93 -12.34 -7.84
CA THR A 192 4.28 -13.22 -8.94
C THR A 192 2.99 -13.70 -9.59
N LEU A 193 2.72 -13.22 -10.79
CA LEU A 193 1.67 -13.79 -11.62
C LEU A 193 2.33 -14.93 -12.40
N TRP A 194 2.31 -16.16 -11.85
CA TRP A 194 2.90 -17.35 -12.51
C TRP A 194 2.06 -17.77 -13.72
N ALA A 195 0.81 -17.29 -13.83
CA ALA A 195 -0.12 -17.66 -14.88
C ALA A 195 -0.55 -16.45 -15.75
N PRO A 196 -0.98 -16.70 -17.00
CA PRO A 196 -1.66 -15.70 -17.84
C PRO A 196 -3.10 -15.49 -17.33
N SER A 197 -3.24 -14.85 -16.17
CA SER A 197 -4.52 -14.50 -15.54
C SER A 197 -4.42 -13.09 -14.96
N PRO A 198 -5.51 -12.33 -14.94
CA PRO A 198 -5.50 -10.98 -15.48
C PRO A 198 -4.70 -10.00 -14.63
N TYR A 199 -3.92 -9.17 -15.33
CA TYR A 199 -3.19 -8.08 -14.72
C TYR A 199 -4.15 -7.17 -13.96
N ILE A 200 -3.67 -6.63 -12.85
CA ILE A 200 -4.35 -5.56 -12.12
C ILE A 200 -4.72 -4.46 -13.11
N SER A 201 -6.02 -4.25 -13.30
CA SER A 201 -6.56 -3.17 -14.09
C SER A 201 -6.52 -1.90 -13.25
N ALA A 202 -5.67 -0.99 -13.69
CA ALA A 202 -5.48 0.32 -13.12
C ALA A 202 -5.30 1.31 -14.28
N PRO A 203 -5.53 2.61 -14.05
CA PRO A 203 -5.23 3.64 -15.04
C PRO A 203 -3.71 3.86 -15.11
N TRP A 204 -2.99 2.90 -15.66
CA TRP A 204 -1.53 2.88 -15.74
C TRP A 204 -0.96 4.11 -16.44
N SER A 205 -1.69 4.65 -17.43
CA SER A 205 -1.24 5.79 -18.24
C SER A 205 -1.07 7.09 -17.45
N GLN A 206 -1.76 7.28 -16.32
CA GLN A 206 -1.64 8.47 -15.47
C GLN A 206 -0.61 8.30 -14.33
N LEU A 207 0.01 7.13 -14.18
CA LEU A 207 1.05 6.94 -13.18
C LEU A 207 2.29 7.79 -13.50
N THR A 208 2.82 8.42 -12.45
CA THR A 208 4.05 9.21 -12.49
C THR A 208 5.16 8.56 -11.69
N HIS A 209 4.83 7.68 -10.73
CA HIS A 209 5.80 6.95 -9.92
C HIS A 209 5.43 5.47 -9.87
N LEU A 210 6.35 4.61 -10.27
CA LEU A 210 6.20 3.16 -10.24
C LEU A 210 7.38 2.55 -9.51
N ARG A 211 7.10 1.76 -8.47
CA ARG A 211 8.06 0.84 -7.89
C ARG A 211 7.53 -0.57 -8.00
N ILE A 212 8.29 -1.47 -8.57
CA ILE A 212 7.77 -2.81 -8.87
C ILE A 212 8.83 -3.89 -8.68
N TYR A 213 8.54 -4.89 -7.85
CA TYR A 213 9.29 -6.12 -7.73
C TYR A 213 8.45 -7.23 -8.36
N ALA A 214 8.82 -7.65 -9.57
CA ALA A 214 8.01 -8.55 -10.39
C ALA A 214 8.83 -9.35 -11.39
N VAL A 215 8.16 -10.32 -12.01
CA VAL A 215 8.66 -11.02 -13.20
C VAL A 215 8.66 -10.10 -14.43
N SER A 216 9.56 -10.38 -15.38
CA SER A 216 9.84 -9.55 -16.55
C SER A 216 8.59 -9.25 -17.39
N ARG A 217 7.71 -10.24 -17.58
CA ARG A 217 6.47 -10.07 -18.37
C ARG A 217 5.51 -9.05 -17.76
N PHE A 218 5.29 -9.12 -16.45
CA PHE A 218 4.42 -8.17 -15.75
C PHE A 218 5.05 -6.78 -15.70
N LEU A 219 6.37 -6.72 -15.45
CA LEU A 219 7.13 -5.48 -15.49
C LEU A 219 6.99 -4.79 -16.86
N LEU A 220 7.21 -5.52 -17.97
CA LEU A 220 7.06 -4.98 -19.32
C LEU A 220 5.62 -4.53 -19.61
N HIS A 221 4.61 -5.27 -19.13
CA HIS A 221 3.22 -4.85 -19.23
C HIS A 221 2.98 -3.50 -18.53
N CYS A 222 3.44 -3.35 -17.29
CA CYS A 222 3.33 -2.07 -16.56
C CYS A 222 4.09 -0.95 -17.28
N LEU A 223 5.33 -1.17 -17.71
CA LEU A 223 6.15 -0.15 -18.38
C LEU A 223 5.52 0.31 -19.71
N ARG A 224 4.95 -0.62 -20.50
CA ARG A 224 4.25 -0.26 -21.75
C ARG A 224 3.05 0.64 -21.55
N ASN A 225 2.34 0.46 -20.44
CA ASN A 225 1.12 1.21 -20.17
C ASN A 225 1.34 2.48 -19.32
N THR A 226 2.57 2.75 -18.87
CA THR A 226 2.90 3.89 -17.98
C THR A 226 3.66 5.00 -18.73
N VAL A 227 3.02 5.59 -19.75
CA VAL A 227 3.65 6.57 -20.65
C VAL A 227 4.07 7.89 -19.98
N ASN A 228 3.45 8.26 -18.85
CA ASN A 228 3.71 9.49 -18.10
C ASN A 228 4.65 9.30 -16.90
N LEU A 229 5.40 8.20 -16.88
CA LEU A 229 6.26 7.86 -15.76
C LEU A 229 7.42 8.85 -15.62
N VAL A 230 7.61 9.37 -14.41
CA VAL A 230 8.68 10.33 -14.06
C VAL A 230 9.77 9.66 -13.23
N GLU A 231 9.37 8.79 -12.29
CA GLU A 231 10.25 7.97 -11.47
C GLU A 231 9.86 6.50 -11.58
N CYS A 232 10.83 5.66 -11.93
CA CYS A 232 10.69 4.22 -11.97
C CYS A 232 11.77 3.56 -11.11
N ALA A 233 11.37 2.62 -10.26
CA ALA A 233 12.29 1.68 -9.63
C ALA A 233 11.79 0.26 -9.85
N PHE A 234 12.63 -0.66 -10.31
CA PHE A 234 12.20 -2.05 -10.43
C PHE A 234 13.25 -3.07 -10.02
N TRP A 235 12.75 -4.23 -9.62
CA TRP A 235 13.53 -5.39 -9.28
C TRP A 235 13.00 -6.56 -10.07
N GLU A 236 13.85 -7.13 -10.90
CA GLU A 236 13.49 -8.25 -11.76
C GLU A 236 13.79 -9.56 -11.04
N ARG A 237 12.77 -10.39 -10.91
CA ARG A 237 12.91 -11.74 -10.35
C ARG A 237 13.25 -12.72 -11.47
N GLU A 238 14.28 -13.52 -11.27
CA GLU A 238 14.62 -14.62 -12.18
C GLU A 238 13.49 -15.67 -12.16
N ILE A 239 13.00 -16.04 -13.34
CA ILE A 239 12.18 -17.23 -13.50
C ILE A 239 13.13 -18.33 -13.98
N THR A 240 13.26 -19.40 -13.19
CA THR A 240 14.11 -20.56 -13.52
C THR A 240 13.50 -21.49 -14.59
N ASP A 241 12.41 -21.07 -15.23
CA ASP A 241 11.66 -21.90 -16.17
C ASP A 241 11.94 -21.43 -17.60
N ASP A 242 12.76 -22.21 -18.31
CA ASP A 242 13.30 -21.96 -19.66
C ASP A 242 12.24 -21.87 -20.78
N SER A 243 10.95 -21.88 -20.44
CA SER A 243 9.85 -22.07 -21.37
C SER A 243 9.18 -20.79 -21.87
N GLU A 244 9.62 -19.59 -21.46
CA GLU A 244 8.96 -18.36 -21.92
C GLU A 244 9.35 -18.00 -23.37
N PRO A 245 8.36 -17.91 -24.29
CA PRO A 245 8.61 -17.45 -25.64
C PRO A 245 9.03 -15.98 -25.61
N THR A 246 10.28 -15.75 -26.01
CA THR A 246 10.88 -14.46 -26.33
C THR A 246 10.20 -13.83 -27.53
N ASN A 247 8.94 -13.42 -27.38
CA ASN A 247 8.37 -12.50 -28.34
C ASN A 247 9.24 -11.23 -28.31
N PRO A 248 9.81 -10.81 -29.45
CA PRO A 248 10.66 -9.63 -29.50
C PRO A 248 9.84 -8.46 -28.98
N CYS A 249 10.21 -7.98 -27.80
CA CYS A 249 9.48 -6.91 -27.18
C CYS A 249 9.74 -5.63 -27.98
N GLU A 250 8.67 -4.98 -28.41
CA GLU A 250 8.74 -3.65 -29.01
C GLU A 250 9.44 -2.68 -28.04
N ASN A 251 10.22 -1.76 -28.59
CA ASN A 251 10.90 -0.71 -27.82
C ASN A 251 9.88 0.12 -27.03
N ILE A 252 10.05 0.15 -25.72
CA ILE A 252 9.24 0.93 -24.79
C ILE A 252 9.87 2.31 -24.65
N THR A 253 9.18 3.34 -25.13
CA THR A 253 9.64 4.73 -24.98
C THR A 253 8.98 5.39 -23.78
N LEU A 254 9.80 5.80 -22.80
CA LEU A 254 9.37 6.52 -21.60
C LEU A 254 9.89 7.96 -21.65
N SER A 255 9.21 8.80 -22.43
CA SER A 255 9.65 10.16 -22.72
C SER A 255 9.66 11.08 -21.50
N SER A 256 8.85 10.82 -20.49
CA SER A 256 8.78 11.63 -19.27
C SER A 256 9.72 11.15 -18.16
N LEU A 257 10.42 10.02 -18.35
CA LEU A 257 11.19 9.38 -17.30
C LEU A 257 12.46 10.17 -17.01
N ARG A 258 12.59 10.63 -15.77
CA ARG A 258 13.74 11.41 -15.29
C ARG A 258 14.61 10.61 -14.33
N ARG A 259 14.03 9.65 -13.61
CA ARG A 259 14.72 8.82 -12.62
C ARG A 259 14.42 7.36 -12.86
N LEU A 260 15.46 6.57 -13.07
CA LEU A 260 15.39 5.13 -13.19
C LEU A 260 16.30 4.50 -12.15
N SER A 261 15.78 3.54 -11.40
CA SER A 261 16.60 2.66 -10.59
C SER A 261 16.23 1.21 -10.85
N PHE A 262 17.22 0.33 -10.85
CA PHE A 262 16.94 -1.08 -10.93
C PHE A 262 17.94 -1.90 -10.14
N THR A 263 17.51 -3.07 -9.68
CA THR A 263 18.43 -4.10 -9.19
C THR A 263 18.06 -5.40 -9.86
N SER A 264 19.07 -6.14 -10.29
CA SER A 264 18.89 -7.48 -10.86
C SER A 264 19.74 -8.46 -10.07
N TYR A 265 19.18 -9.63 -9.81
CA TYR A 265 19.93 -10.78 -9.32
C TYR A 265 20.52 -11.61 -10.48
N LEU A 266 20.19 -11.26 -11.72
CA LEU A 266 20.71 -11.91 -12.92
C LEU A 266 22.12 -11.41 -13.24
N ASP A 267 23.01 -12.34 -13.59
CA ASP A 267 24.38 -12.03 -14.00
C ASP A 267 24.44 -11.06 -15.20
N ASN A 268 23.43 -11.08 -16.06
CA ASN A 268 23.35 -10.25 -17.28
C ASN A 268 22.60 -8.92 -17.07
N GLY A 269 22.22 -8.58 -15.84
CA GLY A 269 21.34 -7.45 -15.56
C GLY A 269 19.87 -7.72 -15.92
N PRO A 270 18.97 -6.74 -15.75
CA PRO A 270 17.54 -6.95 -15.99
C PRO A 270 17.24 -7.03 -17.49
N SER A 271 16.55 -8.09 -17.92
CA SER A 271 16.26 -8.38 -19.33
C SER A 271 15.41 -7.29 -20.00
N CYS A 272 14.62 -6.56 -19.21
CA CYS A 272 13.74 -5.52 -19.72
C CYS A 272 14.49 -4.25 -20.19
N ILE A 273 15.73 -4.03 -19.73
CA ILE A 273 16.43 -2.76 -19.94
C ILE A 273 16.78 -2.50 -21.40
N GLN A 274 17.08 -3.55 -22.16
CA GLN A 274 17.41 -3.44 -23.58
C GLN A 274 16.24 -2.94 -24.43
N TYR A 275 15.02 -3.00 -23.90
CA TYR A 275 13.81 -2.51 -24.56
C TYR A 275 13.44 -1.09 -24.13
N LEU A 276 14.14 -0.48 -23.18
CA LEU A 276 13.79 0.83 -22.64
C LEU A 276 14.53 1.97 -23.35
N HIS A 277 13.75 2.90 -23.89
CA HIS A 277 14.24 4.15 -24.45
C HIS A 277 13.71 5.34 -23.63
N ALA A 278 14.59 5.99 -22.86
CA ALA A 278 14.26 7.10 -21.96
C ALA A 278 15.10 8.35 -22.31
N PRO A 279 14.70 9.16 -23.30
CA PRO A 279 15.52 10.24 -23.83
C PRO A 279 15.76 11.40 -22.83
N ASN A 280 14.93 11.53 -21.80
CA ASN A 280 15.00 12.60 -20.80
C ASN A 280 15.52 12.10 -19.43
N LEU A 281 16.21 10.97 -19.41
CA LEU A 281 16.73 10.38 -18.18
C LEU A 281 17.82 11.26 -17.56
N GLU A 282 17.62 11.70 -16.32
CA GLU A 282 18.56 12.54 -15.58
C GLU A 282 19.39 11.73 -14.58
N TYR A 283 18.78 10.70 -13.98
CA TYR A 283 19.43 9.88 -12.96
C TYR A 283 19.20 8.40 -13.21
N LEU A 284 20.29 7.64 -13.16
CA LEU A 284 20.32 6.19 -13.22
C LEU A 284 20.99 5.66 -11.94
N TYR A 285 20.26 4.87 -11.16
CA TYR A 285 20.73 4.32 -9.87
C TYR A 285 20.73 2.79 -9.84
#